data_AF-A0A660YWW5-F1
#
_entry.id   AF-A0A660YWW5-F1
#
_cell.length_a   1.000
_cell.length_b   1.000
_cell.length_c   1.000
_cell.angle_alpha   90.00
_cell.angle_beta   90.00
_cell.angle_gamma   90.00
#
_symmetry.space_group_name_H-M   'P 1'
#
loop_
_entity.id
_entity.type
_entity.pdbx_description
1 polymer ?
#
loop_
_entity_poly.entity_id
_entity_poly.type
_entity_poly.pdbx_seq_one_letter_code
_entity_poly.pdbx_strand_id
1 'polypeptide(L)'
;MTTEKIIKDVPKVLLHDHLDGGLRPQTIIELANEHGYAKLPTKDPEELARWFHRGANKGNLVEYLQGFEHTCGVMQTKDSLERVAYEMMEDMKNDGVCYVETRFAPVFHIQKGLYYEDSVNAVLKGLERGKKEFGV
;
A
#
# COMPACT_ATOMS: atom_id res chain seq x y z
N MET A 1 5.62 11.74 -29.00
CA MET A 1 5.60 11.21 -27.63
C MET A 1 4.15 11.25 -27.18
N THR A 2 3.58 10.17 -26.63
CA THR A 2 2.20 10.21 -26.12
C THR A 2 2.17 10.93 -24.76
N THR A 3 1.00 11.42 -24.35
CA THR A 3 0.83 12.07 -23.03
C THR A 3 1.24 11.13 -21.90
N GLU A 4 0.88 9.85 -21.98
CA GLU A 4 1.24 8.83 -20.99
C GLU A 4 2.75 8.66 -20.88
N LYS A 5 3.47 8.66 -22.02
CA LYS A 5 4.93 8.58 -22.02
C LYS A 5 5.56 9.81 -21.37
N ILE A 6 5.05 11.00 -21.66
CA ILE A 6 5.52 12.24 -21.02
C ILE A 6 5.31 12.18 -19.50
N ILE A 7 4.12 11.77 -19.04
CA ILE A 7 3.80 11.66 -17.61
C ILE A 7 4.75 10.69 -16.91
N LYS A 8 5.05 9.54 -17.53
CA LYS A 8 5.99 8.55 -16.97
C LYS A 8 7.43 9.07 -16.90
N ASP A 9 7.90 9.74 -17.95
CA ASP A 9 9.31 10.11 -18.08
C ASP A 9 9.70 11.37 -17.26
N VAL A 10 8.74 12.20 -16.84
CA VAL A 10 9.01 13.39 -16.00
C VAL A 10 9.40 12.96 -14.58
N PRO A 11 10.45 13.53 -13.96
CA PRO A 11 10.76 13.28 -12.56
C PRO A 11 9.68 13.85 -11.64
N LYS A 12 9.10 13.03 -10.77
CA LYS A 12 7.98 13.41 -9.90
C LYS A 12 8.37 13.38 -8.43
N VAL A 13 7.79 14.30 -7.68
CA VAL A 13 7.87 14.38 -6.22
C VAL A 13 6.50 14.06 -5.66
N LEU A 14 6.39 13.03 -4.80
CA LEU A 14 5.13 12.61 -4.20
C LEU A 14 5.14 12.86 -2.69
N LEU A 15 4.35 13.84 -2.24
CA LEU A 15 4.36 14.31 -0.84
C LEU A 15 3.14 13.86 -0.03
N HIS A 16 2.18 13.22 -0.69
CA HIS A 16 0.95 12.74 -0.07
C HIS A 16 0.61 11.39 -0.66
N ASP A 17 1.19 10.35 -0.07
CA ASP A 17 0.87 8.96 -0.36
C ASP A 17 0.63 8.18 0.92
N HIS A 18 -0.43 7.37 0.95
CA HIS A 18 -0.78 6.55 2.10
C HIS A 18 -0.30 5.11 1.87
N LEU A 19 0.76 4.71 2.54
CA LEU A 19 1.30 3.34 2.43
C LEU A 19 0.27 2.27 2.84
N ASP A 20 -0.58 2.56 3.83
CA ASP A 20 -1.67 1.69 4.30
C ASP A 20 -2.94 1.76 3.42
N GLY A 21 -2.91 2.56 2.34
CA GLY A 21 -3.96 2.64 1.31
C GLY A 21 -3.51 2.27 -0.10
N GLY A 22 -2.19 2.11 -0.34
CA GLY A 22 -1.58 1.96 -1.67
C GLY A 22 -1.25 0.53 -2.11
N LEU A 23 -1.78 -0.50 -1.45
CA LEU A 23 -1.40 -1.89 -1.71
C LEU A 23 -1.87 -2.35 -3.09
N ARG A 24 -1.04 -3.17 -3.74
CA ARG A 24 -1.42 -3.93 -4.93
C ARG A 24 -2.55 -4.92 -4.58
N PRO A 25 -3.63 -5.04 -5.39
CA PRO A 25 -4.69 -6.00 -5.14
C PRO A 25 -4.20 -7.45 -5.00
N GLN A 26 -3.22 -7.83 -5.81
CA GLN A 26 -2.58 -9.15 -5.73
C GLN A 26 -1.94 -9.39 -4.35
N THR A 27 -1.18 -8.41 -3.83
CA THR A 27 -0.56 -8.46 -2.50
C THR A 27 -1.60 -8.60 -1.41
N ILE A 28 -2.74 -7.90 -1.52
CA ILE A 28 -3.85 -8.05 -0.56
C ILE A 28 -4.38 -9.48 -0.54
N ILE A 29 -4.59 -10.10 -1.71
CA ILE A 29 -5.04 -11.51 -1.81
C ILE A 29 -4.03 -12.46 -1.16
N GLU A 30 -2.74 -12.29 -1.46
CA GLU A 30 -1.69 -13.15 -0.95
C GLU A 30 -1.55 -13.07 0.56
N LEU A 31 -1.45 -11.86 1.10
CA LEU A 31 -1.38 -11.63 2.54
C LEU A 31 -2.65 -12.10 3.25
N ALA A 32 -3.82 -11.95 2.62
CA ALA A 32 -5.06 -12.46 3.19
C ALA A 32 -5.06 -13.99 3.31
N ASN A 33 -4.56 -14.70 2.30
CA ASN A 33 -4.43 -16.15 2.34
C ASN A 33 -3.39 -16.61 3.37
N GLU A 34 -2.23 -15.94 3.43
CA GLU A 34 -1.15 -16.26 4.37
C GLU A 34 -1.59 -16.09 5.84
N HIS A 35 -2.32 -15.01 6.13
CA HIS A 35 -2.71 -14.64 7.50
C HIS A 35 -4.12 -15.07 7.90
N GLY A 36 -4.80 -15.83 7.04
CA GLY A 36 -6.17 -16.31 7.27
C GLY A 36 -7.24 -15.21 7.34
N TYR A 37 -7.05 -14.10 6.64
CA TYR A 37 -8.00 -12.99 6.59
C TYR A 37 -9.14 -13.29 5.60
N ALA A 38 -10.33 -13.61 6.12
CA ALA A 38 -11.45 -14.10 5.31
C ALA A 38 -12.47 -13.02 4.90
N LYS A 39 -12.24 -11.74 5.24
CA LYS A 39 -13.23 -10.67 5.01
C LYS A 39 -13.21 -10.06 3.61
N LEU A 40 -12.29 -10.47 2.73
CA LEU A 40 -12.23 -9.93 1.38
C LEU A 40 -13.50 -10.29 0.59
N PRO A 41 -14.01 -9.36 -0.24
CA PRO A 41 -15.23 -9.57 -1.02
C PRO A 41 -15.03 -10.55 -2.19
N THR A 42 -13.77 -10.81 -2.55
CA THR A 42 -13.37 -11.72 -3.64
C THR A 42 -11.93 -12.19 -3.39
N LYS A 43 -11.55 -13.28 -4.06
CA LYS A 43 -10.17 -13.79 -4.12
C LYS A 43 -9.49 -13.48 -5.45
N ASP A 44 -10.21 -12.87 -6.39
CA ASP A 44 -9.68 -12.46 -7.68
C ASP A 44 -9.09 -11.04 -7.59
N PRO A 45 -7.80 -10.84 -7.93
CA PRO A 45 -7.14 -9.55 -7.84
C PRO A 45 -7.78 -8.47 -8.73
N GLU A 46 -8.27 -8.82 -9.92
CA GLU A 46 -8.87 -7.84 -10.82
C GLU A 46 -10.25 -7.40 -10.33
N GLU A 47 -11.07 -8.33 -9.84
CA GLU A 47 -12.33 -8.03 -9.20
C GLU A 47 -12.12 -7.19 -7.95
N LEU A 48 -11.09 -7.48 -7.15
CA LEU A 48 -10.74 -6.71 -5.96
C LEU A 48 -10.34 -5.29 -6.35
N ALA A 49 -9.53 -5.12 -7.39
CA ALA A 49 -9.17 -3.80 -7.92
C ALA A 49 -10.41 -2.99 -8.32
N ARG A 50 -11.34 -3.62 -9.07
CA ARG A 50 -12.61 -2.99 -9.45
C ARG A 50 -13.47 -2.65 -8.23
N TRP A 51 -13.46 -3.50 -7.20
CA TRP A 51 -14.19 -3.26 -5.96
C TRP A 51 -13.65 -2.04 -5.20
N PHE A 52 -12.33 -1.94 -5.03
CA PHE A 52 -11.69 -0.77 -4.41
C PHE A 52 -11.98 0.51 -5.20
N HIS A 53 -11.86 0.46 -6.53
CA HIS A 53 -12.13 1.62 -7.38
C HIS A 53 -13.58 2.12 -7.24
N ARG A 54 -14.56 1.21 -7.23
CA ARG A 54 -15.97 1.57 -6.98
C ARG A 54 -16.17 2.13 -5.57
N GLY A 55 -15.51 1.56 -4.56
CA GLY A 55 -15.56 2.06 -3.18
C GLY A 55 -15.01 3.47 -3.03
N ALA A 56 -13.91 3.77 -3.72
CA ALA A 56 -13.29 5.08 -3.70
C ALA A 56 -14.12 6.16 -4.40
N ASN A 57 -14.97 5.78 -5.38
CA ASN A 57 -15.75 6.72 -6.21
C ASN A 57 -17.18 6.97 -5.67
N LYS A 58 -17.37 6.95 -4.34
CA LYS A 58 -18.69 7.11 -3.71
C LYS A 58 -19.05 8.56 -3.33
N GLY A 59 -18.13 9.50 -3.49
CA GLY A 59 -18.40 10.94 -3.32
C GLY A 59 -18.47 11.45 -1.87
N ASN A 60 -18.17 10.62 -0.87
CA ASN A 60 -17.96 11.06 0.51
C ASN A 60 -16.82 10.28 1.20
N LEU A 61 -16.19 10.94 2.17
CA LEU A 61 -15.01 10.43 2.85
C LEU A 61 -15.30 9.16 3.68
N VAL A 62 -16.45 9.11 4.35
CA VAL A 62 -16.77 7.98 5.25
C VAL A 62 -16.85 6.68 4.46
N GLU A 63 -17.49 6.72 3.29
CA GLU A 63 -17.59 5.54 2.44
C GLU A 63 -16.28 5.20 1.71
N TYR A 64 -15.47 6.20 1.35
CA TYR A 64 -14.12 5.99 0.82
C TYR A 64 -13.26 5.17 1.81
N LEU A 65 -13.33 5.51 3.10
CA LEU A 65 -12.53 4.87 4.15
C LEU A 65 -12.94 3.40 4.41
N GLN A 66 -14.08 2.91 3.91
CA GLN A 66 -14.48 1.51 4.10
C GLN A 66 -13.47 0.52 3.51
N GLY A 67 -12.77 0.89 2.44
CA GLY A 67 -11.72 0.06 1.84
C GLY A 67 -10.53 -0.21 2.77
N PHE A 68 -10.25 0.71 3.70
CA PHE A 68 -9.11 0.58 4.63
C PHE A 68 -9.28 -0.59 5.59
N GLU A 69 -10.50 -1.11 5.81
CA GLU A 69 -10.69 -2.34 6.58
C GLU A 69 -9.86 -3.52 6.02
N HIS A 70 -9.73 -3.59 4.70
CA HIS A 70 -9.02 -4.68 4.03
C HIS A 70 -7.52 -4.44 3.96
N THR A 71 -7.09 -3.24 3.59
CA THR A 71 -5.65 -2.92 3.50
C THR A 71 -4.99 -2.98 4.88
N CYS A 72 -5.58 -2.34 5.90
CA CYS A 72 -5.07 -2.44 7.27
C CYS A 72 -5.21 -3.88 7.80
N GLY A 73 -6.28 -4.58 7.45
CA GLY A 73 -6.56 -5.95 7.92
C GLY A 73 -5.48 -6.97 7.55
N VAL A 74 -4.84 -6.82 6.38
CA VAL A 74 -3.75 -7.71 5.93
C VAL A 74 -2.35 -7.27 6.40
N MET A 75 -2.23 -6.06 6.96
CA MET A 75 -0.98 -5.45 7.44
C MET A 75 -0.81 -5.53 8.96
N GLN A 76 -1.09 -6.70 9.55
CA GLN A 76 -1.05 -6.91 11.00
C GLN A 76 0.21 -7.65 11.48
N THR A 77 1.20 -7.83 10.62
CA THR A 77 2.48 -8.49 10.93
C THR A 77 3.65 -7.63 10.45
N LYS A 78 4.83 -7.81 11.04
CA LYS A 78 6.06 -7.11 10.62
C LYS A 78 6.37 -7.39 9.16
N ASP A 79 6.26 -8.65 8.74
CA ASP A 79 6.59 -9.06 7.38
C ASP A 79 5.62 -8.48 6.35
N SER A 80 4.31 -8.40 6.66
CA SER A 80 3.35 -7.72 5.79
C SER A 80 3.67 -6.24 5.62
N LEU A 81 3.99 -5.55 6.72
CA LEU A 81 4.32 -4.12 6.70
C LEU A 81 5.61 -3.84 5.91
N GLU A 82 6.65 -4.65 6.14
CA GLU A 82 7.91 -4.56 5.42
C GLU A 82 7.72 -4.82 3.92
N ARG A 83 6.95 -5.86 3.56
CA ARG A 83 6.64 -6.20 2.17
C ARG A 83 5.92 -5.05 1.46
N VAL A 84 4.85 -4.52 2.06
CA VAL A 84 4.06 -3.43 1.46
C VAL A 84 4.91 -2.17 1.29
N ALA A 85 5.73 -1.82 2.28
CA ALA A 85 6.66 -0.70 2.19
C ALA A 85 7.68 -0.86 1.05
N TYR A 86 8.22 -2.07 0.87
CA TYR A 86 9.15 -2.39 -0.20
C TYR A 86 8.47 -2.32 -1.58
N GLU A 87 7.29 -2.91 -1.74
CA GLU A 87 6.53 -2.88 -3.00
C GLU A 87 6.12 -1.45 -3.39
N MET A 88 5.77 -0.61 -2.42
CA MET A 88 5.48 0.81 -2.66
C MET A 88 6.68 1.51 -3.34
N MET A 89 7.92 1.25 -2.90
CA MET A 89 9.11 1.85 -3.50
C MET A 89 9.36 1.36 -4.93
N GLU A 90 9.02 0.10 -5.23
CA GLU A 90 9.04 -0.44 -6.60
C GLU A 90 8.03 0.30 -7.48
N ASP A 91 6.82 0.53 -6.98
CA ASP A 91 5.77 1.27 -7.68
C ASP A 91 6.16 2.73 -7.92
N MET A 92 6.74 3.41 -6.92
CA MET A 92 7.28 4.77 -7.07
C MET A 92 8.30 4.85 -8.21
N LYS A 93 9.21 3.87 -8.29
CA LYS A 93 10.20 3.82 -9.37
C LYS A 93 9.55 3.62 -10.73
N ASN A 94 8.60 2.70 -10.82
CA ASN A 94 7.89 2.37 -12.06
C ASN A 94 7.04 3.55 -12.55
N ASP A 95 6.55 4.38 -11.64
CA ASP A 95 5.83 5.59 -11.97
C ASP A 95 6.74 6.76 -12.32
N GLY A 96 8.04 6.70 -12.03
CA GLY A 96 9.00 7.78 -12.29
C GLY A 96 9.03 8.84 -11.18
N VAL A 97 8.67 8.45 -9.96
CA VAL A 97 8.85 9.25 -8.75
C VAL A 97 10.33 9.19 -8.36
N CYS A 98 10.93 10.35 -8.11
CA CYS A 98 12.32 10.48 -7.69
C CYS A 98 12.48 10.91 -6.23
N TYR A 99 11.38 11.23 -5.55
CA TYR A 99 11.33 11.55 -4.14
C TYR A 99 9.93 11.30 -3.60
N VAL A 100 9.83 10.59 -2.47
CA VAL A 100 8.55 10.27 -1.83
C VAL A 100 8.59 10.58 -0.34
N GLU A 101 7.54 11.25 0.15
CA GLU A 101 7.18 11.35 1.56
C GLU A 101 5.86 10.59 1.77
N THR A 102 5.98 9.31 2.15
CA THR A 102 4.81 8.49 2.47
C THR A 102 4.35 8.71 3.91
N ARG A 103 3.08 8.38 4.19
CA ARG A 103 2.50 8.37 5.52
C ARG A 103 1.71 7.08 5.75
N PHE A 104 1.62 6.67 7.00
CA PHE A 104 0.74 5.60 7.46
C PHE A 104 0.43 5.82 8.93
N ALA A 105 -0.58 5.14 9.46
CA ALA A 105 -0.99 5.30 10.86
C ALA A 105 -0.70 4.01 11.66
N PRO A 106 0.40 3.94 12.44
CA PRO A 106 0.77 2.76 13.24
C PRO A 106 -0.35 2.20 14.11
N VAL A 107 -1.27 3.06 14.58
CA VAL A 107 -2.44 2.67 15.39
C VAL A 107 -3.38 1.67 14.70
N PHE A 108 -3.38 1.58 13.37
CA PHE A 108 -4.20 0.60 12.66
C PHE A 108 -3.55 -0.78 12.53
N HIS A 109 -2.30 -0.95 12.97
CA HIS A 109 -1.49 -2.16 12.73
C HIS A 109 -1.15 -2.95 14.00
N ILE A 110 -1.90 -2.73 15.09
CA ILE A 110 -1.64 -3.32 16.41
C ILE A 110 -2.61 -4.45 16.81
N GLN A 111 -3.55 -4.84 15.95
CA GLN A 111 -4.65 -5.74 16.31
C GLN A 111 -4.19 -7.20 16.57
N LYS A 112 -3.03 -7.60 16.02
CA LYS A 112 -2.42 -8.91 16.27
C LYS A 112 -1.22 -8.84 17.23
N GLY A 113 -1.14 -7.80 18.07
CA GLY A 113 -0.17 -7.71 19.17
C GLY A 113 1.17 -7.04 18.84
N LEU A 114 1.26 -6.33 17.71
CA LEU A 114 2.39 -5.43 17.46
C LEU A 114 2.31 -4.21 18.37
N TYR A 115 3.47 -3.75 18.85
CA TYR A 115 3.59 -2.42 19.45
C TYR A 115 3.80 -1.37 18.34
N TYR A 116 3.54 -0.09 18.63
CA TYR A 116 3.75 1.00 17.67
C TYR A 116 5.14 0.98 17.05
N GLU A 117 6.17 0.73 17.86
CA GLU A 117 7.56 0.65 17.43
C GLU A 117 7.81 -0.52 16.47
N ASP A 118 7.14 -1.66 16.67
CA ASP A 118 7.23 -2.80 15.75
C ASP A 118 6.74 -2.42 14.35
N SER A 119 5.60 -1.72 14.28
CA SER A 119 5.02 -1.30 13.01
C SER A 119 5.89 -0.29 12.29
N VAL A 120 6.41 0.71 13.02
CA VAL A 120 7.31 1.73 12.47
C VAL A 120 8.61 1.10 11.96
N ASN A 121 9.26 0.24 12.75
CA ASN A 121 10.51 -0.40 12.37
C ASN A 121 10.35 -1.32 11.16
N ALA A 122 9.24 -2.05 11.05
CA ALA A 122 8.95 -2.89 9.90
C ALA A 122 8.80 -2.07 8.60
N VAL A 123 8.04 -0.98 8.65
CA VAL A 123 7.88 -0.07 7.50
C VAL A 123 9.23 0.56 7.12
N LEU A 124 9.99 1.08 8.08
CA LEU A 124 11.32 1.66 7.82
C LEU A 124 12.26 0.65 7.16
N LYS A 125 12.23 -0.61 7.58
CA LYS A 125 13.05 -1.67 6.98
C LYS A 125 12.69 -1.92 5.52
N GLY A 126 11.40 -1.96 5.19
CA GLY A 126 10.93 -2.13 3.82
C GLY A 126 11.27 -0.93 2.93
N LEU A 127 11.08 0.29 3.43
CA LEU A 127 11.45 1.53 2.74
C LEU A 127 12.96 1.60 2.48
N GLU A 128 13.81 1.29 3.47
CA GLU A 128 15.27 1.33 3.31
C GLU A 128 15.76 0.27 2.31
N ARG A 129 15.14 -0.91 2.30
CA ARG A 129 15.42 -1.93 1.28
C ARG A 129 15.02 -1.45 -0.11
N GLY A 130 13.80 -0.92 -0.26
CA GLY A 130 13.29 -0.41 -1.54
C GLY A 130 14.13 0.76 -2.07
N LYS A 131 14.54 1.68 -1.20
CA LYS A 131 15.46 2.78 -1.53
C LYS A 131 16.78 2.28 -2.13
N LYS A 132 17.39 1.26 -1.52
CA LYS A 132 18.65 0.67 -2.03
C LYS A 132 18.50 0.01 -3.39
N GLU A 133 17.37 -0.65 -3.62
CA GLU A 133 17.15 -1.47 -4.82
C GLU A 133 16.62 -0.63 -6.01
N PHE A 134 15.74 0.33 -5.74
CA PHE A 134 15.04 1.09 -6.79
C PHE A 134 15.53 2.52 -6.99
N GLY A 135 16.28 3.07 -6.01
CA GLY A 135 16.88 4.40 -6.09
C GLY A 135 15.86 5.54 -6.05
N VAL A 136 14.81 5.39 -5.24
CA VAL A 136 13.84 6.43 -4.87
C VAL A 136 14.11 6.87 -3.43
#